data_AF-A0A3S0AYK8-F1
#
_entry.id   AF-A0A3S0AYK8-F1
#
_cell.length_a   1.000
_cell.length_b   1.000
_cell.length_c   1.000
_cell.angle_alpha   90.00
_cell.angle_beta   90.00
_cell.angle_gamma   90.00
#
_symmetry.space_group_name_H-M   'P 1'
#
loop_
_entity.id
_entity.type
_entity.pdbx_description
1 polymer ?
#
loop_
_entity_poly.entity_id
_entity_poly.type
_entity_poly.pdbx_seq_one_letter_code
_entity_poly.pdbx_strand_id
1 'polypeptide(L)'
;MYCLTYKILSHDSNFFFFKSWKKKGELNPIFYFHRRRIGQPCYESHNGTIQWYYYGSQYDVVKTIFSTEIRRVTNTSDEFNFNSYADHPSVIYNNGTKEWHSFGELHRESKPAIEYSNGDKEWWYYGKRHRVDGPAVVCGNKQYFYVNGEFVREENVSI
;
A
#
# COMPACT_ATOMS: atom_id res chain seq x y z
N MET A 1 -2.70 -4.44 -21.28
CA MET A 1 -2.00 -3.39 -22.07
C MET A 1 -1.84 -2.15 -21.19
N TYR A 2 -0.66 -1.52 -21.18
CA TYR A 2 -0.41 -0.23 -20.52
C TYR A 2 -0.24 0.84 -21.58
N CYS A 3 -0.70 2.06 -21.32
CA CYS A 3 -0.43 3.20 -22.19
C CYS A 3 -0.03 4.43 -21.38
N LEU A 4 0.92 5.18 -21.93
CA LEU A 4 1.21 6.55 -21.54
C LEU A 4 0.47 7.45 -22.51
N THR A 5 -0.36 8.35 -21.99
CA THR A 5 -1.13 9.29 -22.79
C THR A 5 -0.64 10.71 -22.53
N TYR A 6 -0.44 11.45 -23.62
CA TYR A 6 -0.24 12.89 -23.61
C TYR A 6 -1.51 13.55 -24.14
N LYS A 7 -2.04 14.53 -23.40
CA LYS A 7 -3.19 15.33 -23.83
C LYS A 7 -2.76 16.79 -23.90
N ILE A 8 -3.19 17.46 -24.96
CA ILE A 8 -2.99 18.89 -25.16
C ILE A 8 -4.38 19.52 -25.23
N LEU A 9 -4.60 20.58 -24.47
CA LEU A 9 -5.80 21.42 -24.57
C LEU A 9 -5.36 22.83 -24.92
N SER A 10 -6.07 23.49 -25.83
CA SER A 10 -5.87 24.90 -26.14
C SER A 10 -7.03 25.75 -25.62
N HIS A 11 -6.72 26.89 -25.02
CA HIS A 11 -7.69 27.93 -24.64
C HIS A 11 -7.01 29.28 -24.75
N ASP A 12 -7.62 30.24 -25.44
CA ASP A 12 -7.10 31.60 -25.64
C ASP A 12 -5.61 31.65 -26.02
N SER A 13 -5.21 30.88 -27.03
CA SER A 13 -3.83 30.77 -27.52
C SER A 13 -2.80 30.15 -26.55
N ASN A 14 -3.22 29.72 -25.36
CA ASN A 14 -2.39 28.92 -24.44
C ASN A 14 -2.57 27.43 -24.71
N PHE A 15 -1.49 26.66 -24.54
CA PHE A 15 -1.51 25.20 -24.62
C PHE A 15 -1.22 24.58 -23.25
N PHE A 16 -2.10 23.68 -22.83
CA PHE A 16 -2.01 22.97 -21.56
C PHE A 16 -1.71 21.51 -21.82
N PHE A 17 -0.59 21.04 -21.26
CA PHE A 17 -0.09 19.68 -21.42
C PHE A 17 -0.43 18.84 -20.18
N PHE A 18 -0.84 17.60 -20.44
CA PHE A 18 -1.17 16.63 -19.41
C PHE A 18 -0.55 15.29 -19.76
N LYS A 19 -0.03 14.62 -18.74
CA LYS A 19 0.59 13.30 -18.85
C LYS A 19 -0.14 12.34 -17.94
N SER A 20 -0.48 11.15 -18.44
CA SER A 20 -1.11 10.14 -17.59
C SER A 20 -0.77 8.71 -17.99
N TRP A 21 -0.82 7.81 -17.01
CA TRP A 21 -0.63 6.37 -17.21
C TRP A 21 -1.94 5.64 -17.00
N LYS A 22 -2.24 4.72 -17.92
CA LYS A 22 -3.47 3.92 -17.88
C LYS A 22 -3.18 2.45 -18.16
N LYS A 23 -4.02 1.58 -17.60
CA LYS A 23 -4.05 0.14 -17.88
C LYS A 23 -5.42 -0.24 -18.43
N LYS A 24 -5.45 -0.99 -19.54
CA LYS A 24 -6.68 -1.60 -20.06
C LYS A 24 -7.15 -2.71 -19.11
N GLY A 25 -8.42 -2.72 -18.77
CA GLY A 25 -9.04 -3.80 -18.01
C GLY A 25 -8.90 -5.15 -18.71
N GLU A 26 -8.84 -6.22 -17.91
CA GLU A 26 -8.71 -7.58 -18.42
C GLU A 26 -10.08 -8.17 -18.83
N LEU A 27 -11.14 -7.80 -18.10
CA LEU A 27 -12.51 -8.27 -18.34
C LEU A 27 -13.40 -7.25 -19.07
N ASN A 28 -12.97 -5.99 -19.18
CA ASN A 28 -13.71 -4.91 -19.83
C ASN A 28 -12.74 -4.00 -20.59
N PRO A 29 -13.05 -3.55 -21.82
CA PRO A 29 -12.20 -2.65 -22.60
C PRO A 29 -11.98 -1.25 -22.00
N ILE A 30 -12.57 -0.92 -20.85
CA ILE A 30 -12.33 0.34 -20.13
C ILE A 30 -10.85 0.46 -19.69
N PHE A 31 -10.31 1.67 -19.82
CA PHE A 31 -9.01 2.05 -19.30
C PHE A 31 -9.14 2.70 -17.92
N TYR A 32 -8.31 2.26 -16.98
CA TYR A 32 -8.22 2.83 -15.64
C TYR A 32 -6.92 3.61 -15.52
N PHE A 33 -6.93 4.73 -14.79
CA PHE A 33 -5.68 5.34 -14.32
C PHE A 33 -4.92 4.33 -13.48
N HIS A 34 -3.67 4.09 -13.83
CA HIS A 34 -2.85 3.09 -13.18
C HIS A 34 -1.38 3.38 -13.41
N ARG A 35 -0.60 3.38 -12.32
CA ARG A 35 0.86 3.35 -12.38
C ARG A 35 1.43 2.12 -11.69
N ARG A 36 2.20 1.31 -12.42
CA ARG A 36 2.81 0.08 -11.90
C ARG A 36 3.77 0.33 -10.75
N ARG A 37 4.54 1.43 -10.82
CA ARG A 37 5.50 1.83 -9.79
C ARG A 37 4.76 2.66 -8.75
N ILE A 38 4.42 2.04 -7.62
CA ILE A 38 3.81 2.71 -6.48
C ILE A 38 4.70 3.87 -6.01
N GLY A 39 4.09 4.95 -5.53
CA GLY A 39 4.77 6.19 -5.16
C GLY A 39 5.04 7.16 -6.32
N GLN A 40 4.97 6.72 -7.58
CA GLN A 40 5.15 7.62 -8.74
C GLN A 40 3.82 8.18 -9.23
N PRO A 41 3.77 9.46 -9.66
CA PRO A 41 2.54 10.05 -10.15
C PRO A 41 2.02 9.29 -11.37
N CYS A 42 0.69 9.17 -11.39
CA CYS A 42 -0.07 8.56 -12.47
C CYS A 42 -0.71 9.62 -13.37
N TYR A 43 -0.84 10.85 -12.90
CA TYR A 43 -1.27 12.00 -13.66
C TYR A 43 -0.42 13.20 -13.27
N GLU A 44 -0.02 13.99 -14.25
CA GLU A 44 0.72 15.24 -14.09
C GLU A 44 0.12 16.27 -15.05
N SER A 45 -0.17 17.46 -14.55
CA SER A 45 -0.73 18.57 -15.32
C SER A 45 0.24 19.74 -15.43
N HIS A 46 -0.01 20.63 -16.38
CA HIS A 46 0.83 21.81 -16.64
C HIS A 46 1.00 22.75 -15.43
N ASN A 47 0.03 22.80 -14.51
CA ASN A 47 0.08 23.67 -13.33
C ASN A 47 0.77 23.01 -12.13
N GLY A 48 1.34 21.81 -12.31
CA GLY A 48 2.02 21.06 -11.26
C GLY A 48 1.12 20.13 -10.44
N THR A 49 -0.18 20.05 -10.72
CA THR A 49 -1.06 19.08 -10.04
C THR A 49 -0.63 17.66 -10.42
N ILE A 50 -0.44 16.83 -9.39
CA ILE A 50 -0.12 15.41 -9.52
C ILE A 50 -1.17 14.55 -8.80
N GLN A 51 -1.43 13.36 -9.33
CA GLN A 51 -2.31 12.38 -8.71
C GLN A 51 -1.76 10.97 -8.88
N TRP A 52 -2.03 10.09 -7.93
CA TRP A 52 -1.59 8.69 -7.97
C TRP A 52 -2.78 7.74 -8.04
N TYR A 53 -2.64 6.70 -8.85
CA TYR A 53 -3.69 5.70 -9.03
C TYR A 53 -3.09 4.31 -9.19
N TYR A 54 -3.75 3.33 -8.60
CA TYR A 54 -3.49 1.91 -8.81
C TYR A 54 -4.81 1.18 -9.13
N TYR A 55 -4.97 0.74 -10.38
CA TYR A 55 -6.22 0.14 -10.89
C TYR A 55 -7.47 1.01 -10.67
N GLY A 56 -7.34 2.32 -10.90
CA GLY A 56 -8.43 3.27 -10.73
C GLY A 56 -8.64 3.75 -9.29
N SER A 57 -8.09 3.07 -8.28
CA SER A 57 -8.12 3.55 -6.90
C SER A 57 -7.10 4.66 -6.70
N GLN A 58 -7.57 5.84 -6.28
CA GLN A 58 -6.72 6.97 -5.97
C GLN A 58 -6.05 6.81 -4.59
N TYR A 59 -4.82 7.28 -4.48
CA TYR A 59 -4.08 7.36 -3.22
C TYR A 59 -3.17 8.57 -3.22
N ASP A 60 -2.68 8.93 -2.04
CA ASP A 60 -1.69 9.97 -1.81
C ASP A 60 -0.38 9.38 -1.31
N VAL A 61 0.71 10.07 -1.64
CA VAL A 61 2.05 9.78 -1.11
C VAL A 61 2.41 10.90 -0.15
N VAL A 62 2.40 10.61 1.14
CA VAL A 62 2.70 11.58 2.20
C VAL A 62 4.11 11.31 2.73
N LYS A 63 4.94 12.34 2.79
CA LYS A 63 6.25 12.28 3.45
C LYS A 63 6.17 13.03 4.76
N THR A 64 6.42 12.34 5.86
CA THR A 64 6.54 12.94 7.18
C THR A 64 8.01 13.04 7.57
N ILE A 65 8.29 13.60 8.74
CA ILE A 65 9.65 13.58 9.31
C ILE A 65 10.10 12.18 9.74
N PHE A 66 9.18 11.20 9.81
CA PHE A 66 9.45 9.83 10.28
C PHE A 66 9.38 8.77 9.17
N SER A 67 8.61 9.03 8.11
CA SER A 67 8.14 8.00 7.18
C SER A 67 7.77 8.54 5.79
N THR A 68 7.72 7.63 4.82
CA THR A 68 6.93 7.79 3.59
C THR A 68 5.73 6.87 3.64
N GLU A 69 4.55 7.41 3.34
CA GLU A 69 3.26 6.78 3.56
C GLU A 69 2.41 6.79 2.30
N ILE A 70 1.70 5.68 2.07
CA ILE A 70 0.70 5.51 1.03
C ILE A 70 -0.67 5.47 1.69
N ARG A 71 -1.44 6.53 1.47
CA ARG A 71 -2.76 6.72 2.07
C ARG A 71 -3.81 6.64 0.97
N ARG A 72 -4.79 5.75 1.10
CA ARG A 72 -5.95 5.72 0.23
C ARG A 72 -6.72 7.03 0.39
N VAL A 73 -7.20 7.57 -0.73
CA VAL A 73 -8.15 8.69 -0.69
C VAL A 73 -9.54 8.13 -0.40
N THR A 74 -10.13 8.55 0.71
CA THR A 74 -11.52 8.24 1.10
C THR A 74 -12.30 9.54 1.27
N ASN A 75 -13.62 9.45 1.33
CA ASN A 75 -14.49 10.59 1.62
C ASN A 75 -14.66 10.80 3.14
N THR A 76 -14.00 9.98 3.97
CA THR A 76 -14.08 10.03 5.43
C THR A 76 -12.83 10.70 5.98
N SER A 77 -12.97 11.45 7.06
CA SER A 77 -11.87 12.12 7.75
C SER A 77 -11.07 11.17 8.65
N ASP A 78 -11.10 9.87 8.40
CA ASP A 78 -10.46 8.88 9.27
C ASP A 78 -8.94 8.99 9.17
N GLU A 79 -8.26 8.82 10.30
CA GLU A 79 -6.81 8.98 10.41
C GLU A 79 -6.02 7.76 9.87
N PHE A 80 -6.67 6.60 9.74
CA PHE A 80 -6.03 5.32 9.42
C PHE A 80 -6.32 4.86 8.00
N ASN A 81 -5.97 5.67 6.99
CA ASN A 81 -6.30 5.36 5.58
C ASN A 81 -5.17 4.62 4.86
N PHE A 82 -4.23 4.01 5.59
CA PHE A 82 -3.09 3.32 4.99
C PHE A 82 -3.55 2.15 4.14
N ASN A 83 -2.98 2.02 2.95
CA ASN A 83 -3.31 0.92 2.07
C ASN A 83 -2.12 0.50 1.20
N SER A 84 -1.76 -0.76 1.29
CA SER A 84 -0.73 -1.38 0.46
C SER A 84 -1.27 -1.72 -0.92
N TYR A 85 -0.45 -1.50 -1.94
CA TYR A 85 -0.79 -1.82 -3.33
C TYR A 85 0.34 -2.63 -3.95
N ALA A 86 0.01 -3.72 -4.65
CA ALA A 86 1.01 -4.56 -5.33
C ALA A 86 2.15 -5.08 -4.41
N ASP A 87 1.83 -5.43 -3.16
CA ASP A 87 2.81 -5.80 -2.12
C ASP A 87 3.82 -4.68 -1.75
N HIS A 88 3.57 -3.44 -2.19
CA HIS A 88 4.31 -2.27 -1.73
C HIS A 88 3.87 -1.89 -0.31
N PRO A 89 4.82 -1.64 0.63
CA PRO A 89 4.48 -1.18 1.97
C PRO A 89 3.61 0.07 1.93
N SER A 90 2.63 0.16 2.82
CA SER A 90 1.88 1.40 2.98
C SER A 90 2.64 2.41 3.84
N VAL A 91 3.57 1.96 4.68
CA VAL A 91 4.46 2.83 5.45
C VAL A 91 5.90 2.32 5.34
N ILE A 92 6.83 3.24 5.08
CA ILE A 92 8.27 2.99 5.13
C ILE A 92 8.88 4.04 6.05
N TYR A 93 9.35 3.61 7.21
CA TYR A 93 10.01 4.48 8.18
C TYR A 93 11.46 4.77 7.77
N ASN A 94 11.99 5.90 8.24
CA ASN A 94 13.37 6.32 7.96
C ASN A 94 14.43 5.34 8.47
N ASN A 95 14.11 4.57 9.52
CA ASN A 95 14.99 3.53 10.04
C ASN A 95 14.98 2.25 9.19
N GLY A 96 14.11 2.15 8.18
CA GLY A 96 13.96 0.98 7.31
C GLY A 96 12.83 0.02 7.69
N THR A 97 12.15 0.22 8.82
CA THR A 97 10.94 -0.53 9.17
C THR A 97 9.85 -0.30 8.14
N LYS A 98 9.09 -1.35 7.81
CA LYS A 98 8.02 -1.32 6.81
C LYS A 98 6.76 -1.93 7.38
N GLU A 99 5.64 -1.35 6.99
CA GLU A 99 4.32 -1.85 7.36
C GLU A 99 3.42 -2.00 6.13
N TRP A 100 2.58 -3.02 6.18
CA TRP A 100 1.60 -3.33 5.16
C TRP A 100 0.21 -3.30 5.77
N HIS A 101 -0.68 -2.57 5.11
CA HIS A 101 -2.04 -2.35 5.58
C HIS A 101 -3.06 -2.65 4.48
N SER A 102 -4.24 -3.10 4.88
CA SER A 102 -5.42 -3.23 4.04
C SER A 102 -6.57 -2.51 4.73
N PHE A 103 -7.18 -1.52 4.08
CA PHE A 103 -8.24 -0.70 4.67
C PHE A 103 -7.89 -0.10 6.04
N GLY A 104 -6.65 0.34 6.22
CA GLY A 104 -6.21 0.96 7.48
C GLY A 104 -5.71 0.01 8.55
N GLU A 105 -5.92 -1.29 8.40
CA GLU A 105 -5.50 -2.29 9.38
C GLU A 105 -4.26 -3.03 8.91
N LEU A 106 -3.35 -3.37 9.84
CA LEU A 106 -2.20 -4.21 9.56
C LEU A 106 -2.67 -5.55 8.97
N HIS A 107 -2.21 -5.84 7.76
CA HIS A 107 -2.64 -7.00 7.00
C HIS A 107 -1.67 -7.30 5.87
N ARG A 108 -1.27 -8.57 5.74
CA ARG A 108 -0.56 -9.08 4.55
C ARG A 108 -0.70 -10.60 4.44
N GLU A 109 -1.36 -11.09 3.40
CA GLU A 109 -1.82 -12.49 3.25
C GLU A 109 -0.80 -13.59 3.58
N SER A 110 0.47 -13.49 3.14
CA SER A 110 1.43 -14.60 3.28
C SER A 110 2.79 -14.19 3.83
N LYS A 111 2.96 -12.91 4.17
CA LYS A 111 4.23 -12.31 4.56
C LYS A 111 4.03 -11.45 5.82
N PRO A 112 5.09 -11.06 6.53
CA PRO A 112 4.93 -10.18 7.69
C PRO A 112 4.24 -8.89 7.28
N ALA A 113 3.23 -8.49 8.04
CA ALA A 113 2.60 -7.18 7.91
C ALA A 113 3.46 -6.08 8.53
N ILE A 114 4.42 -6.43 9.40
CA ILE A 114 5.49 -5.55 9.85
C ILE A 114 6.84 -6.26 9.65
N GLU A 115 7.77 -5.57 9.00
CA GLU A 115 9.18 -5.95 8.91
C GLU A 115 10.02 -4.86 9.57
N TYR A 116 10.60 -5.16 10.72
CA TYR A 116 11.43 -4.21 11.46
C TYR A 116 12.83 -4.12 10.86
N SER A 117 13.47 -2.96 11.02
CA SER A 117 14.84 -2.74 10.53
C SER A 117 15.90 -3.63 11.18
N ASN A 118 15.64 -4.14 12.39
CA ASN A 118 16.50 -5.10 13.09
C ASN A 118 16.31 -6.55 12.63
N GLY A 119 15.37 -6.81 11.70
CA GLY A 119 15.06 -8.15 11.17
C GLY A 119 13.88 -8.85 11.84
N ASP A 120 13.33 -8.29 12.93
CA ASP A 120 12.12 -8.81 13.58
C ASP A 120 10.91 -8.70 12.65
N LYS A 121 9.91 -9.56 12.87
CA LYS A 121 8.76 -9.69 11.98
C LYS A 121 7.48 -9.96 12.76
N GLU A 122 6.39 -9.32 12.33
CA GLU A 122 5.04 -9.61 12.80
C GLU A 122 4.07 -9.89 11.66
N TRP A 123 3.25 -10.92 11.84
CA TRP A 123 2.20 -11.32 10.92
C TRP A 123 0.85 -10.92 11.49
N TRP A 124 0.09 -10.20 10.67
CA TRP A 124 -1.22 -9.66 11.02
C TRP A 124 -2.21 -9.96 9.91
N TYR A 125 -3.45 -10.24 10.32
CA TYR A 125 -4.59 -10.43 9.45
C TYR A 125 -5.72 -9.52 9.94
N TYR A 126 -5.97 -8.41 9.21
CA TYR A 126 -6.99 -7.40 9.53
C TYR A 126 -6.93 -6.97 11.00
N GLY A 127 -5.80 -6.38 11.39
CA GLY A 127 -5.61 -5.79 12.71
C GLY A 127 -5.44 -6.80 13.84
N LYS A 128 -5.40 -8.10 13.55
CA LYS A 128 -5.17 -9.16 14.54
C LYS A 128 -3.88 -9.90 14.25
N ARG A 129 -3.01 -10.08 15.25
CA ARG A 129 -1.84 -10.97 15.13
C ARG A 129 -2.33 -12.38 14.80
N HIS A 130 -1.86 -12.92 13.69
CA HIS A 130 -2.36 -14.20 13.19
C HIS A 130 -1.34 -14.84 12.25
N ARG A 131 -1.10 -16.14 12.43
CA ARG A 131 -0.44 -16.97 11.42
C ARG A 131 -0.78 -18.45 11.64
N VAL A 132 -1.27 -19.14 10.59
CA VAL A 132 -1.62 -20.58 10.66
C VAL A 132 -0.36 -21.46 10.67
N ASP A 133 0.58 -21.18 9.78
CA ASP A 133 1.71 -22.09 9.50
C ASP A 133 3.02 -21.70 10.22
N GLY A 134 2.94 -21.03 11.38
CA GLY A 134 4.14 -20.66 12.14
C GLY A 134 3.93 -19.51 13.13
N PRO A 135 5.01 -18.96 13.68
CA PRO A 135 4.91 -17.89 14.68
C PRO A 135 4.41 -16.60 14.04
N ALA A 136 3.45 -15.97 14.71
CA ALA A 136 2.92 -14.66 14.30
C ALA A 136 3.83 -13.51 14.74
N VAL A 137 4.77 -13.74 15.67
CA VAL A 137 5.83 -12.79 16.02
C VAL A 137 7.16 -13.51 16.12
N VAL A 138 8.19 -12.97 15.47
CA VAL A 138 9.58 -13.43 15.58
C VAL A 138 10.44 -12.24 16.01
N CYS A 139 11.06 -12.35 17.19
CA CYS A 139 11.95 -11.34 17.75
C CYS A 139 13.30 -11.98 18.11
N GLY A 140 14.32 -11.75 17.29
CA GLY A 140 15.58 -12.50 17.34
C GLY A 140 15.32 -14.02 17.30
N ASN A 141 15.66 -14.71 18.40
CA ASN A 141 15.46 -16.16 18.54
C ASN A 141 14.13 -16.54 19.23
N LYS A 142 13.32 -15.55 19.64
CA LYS A 142 12.04 -15.79 20.31
C LYS A 142 10.91 -15.84 19.29
N GLN A 143 9.97 -16.74 19.53
CA GLN A 143 8.81 -16.97 18.67
C GLN A 143 7.54 -16.94 19.52
N TYR A 144 6.49 -16.29 19.00
CA TYR A 144 5.19 -16.23 19.64
C TYR A 144 4.09 -16.56 18.63
N PHE A 145 3.18 -17.44 19.02
CA PHE A 145 2.11 -17.94 18.17
C PHE A 145 0.80 -17.24 18.52
N TYR A 146 0.09 -16.79 17.49
CA TYR A 146 -1.21 -16.17 17.64
C TYR A 146 -2.13 -16.65 16.52
N VAL A 147 -3.38 -16.93 16.88
CA VAL A 147 -4.46 -17.24 15.95
C VAL A 147 -5.61 -16.29 16.23
N ASN A 148 -5.94 -15.44 15.25
CA ASN A 148 -7.03 -14.47 15.31
C ASN A 148 -6.89 -13.48 16.49
N GLY A 149 -5.66 -13.12 16.83
CA GLY A 149 -5.32 -12.22 17.93
C GLY A 149 -5.17 -12.91 19.28
N GLU A 150 -5.54 -14.19 19.40
CA GLU A 150 -5.41 -14.95 20.62
C GLU A 150 -4.04 -15.62 20.71
N PHE A 151 -3.39 -15.50 21.86
CA PHE A 151 -2.08 -16.09 22.11
C PHE A 151 -2.19 -17.61 22.29
N VAL A 152 -1.40 -18.36 21.52
CA VAL A 152 -1.32 -19.83 21.61
C VAL A 152 -0.02 -20.22 22.31
N ARG A 153 -0.15 -20.94 23.43
CA ARG A 153 0.99 -21.55 24.13
C ARG A 153 1.37 -22.86 23.43
N GLU A 154 2.67 -23.16 23.35
CA GLU A 154 3.20 -24.38 22.69
C GLU A 154 2.54 -25.69 23.19
N GLU A 155 2.12 -25.74 24.45
CA GLU A 155 1.46 -26.90 25.06
C GLU A 155 0.07 -27.24 24.45
N ASN A 156 -0.56 -26.29 23.75
CA ASN A 156 -1.90 -26.44 23.18
C ASN A 156 -1.89 -26.76 21.68
N VAL A 157 -0.73 -26.98 21.06
CA VAL A 157 -0.63 -27.37 19.65
C VAL A 157 -0.74 -28.89 19.56
N SER A 158 -1.96 -29.40 19.54
CA SER A 158 -2.21 -30.81 19.18
C SER A 158 -2.04 -30.95 17.67
N ILE A 159 -1.00 -31.69 17.27
CA ILE A 159 -0.71 -32.08 15.88
C ILE A 159 -1.66 -33.20 15.46
#